data_AF-A0A4R8MI52-F1
#
_entry.id   AF-A0A4R8MI52-F1
#
_cell.length_a   1.000
_cell.length_b   1.000
_cell.length_c   1.000
_cell.angle_alpha   90.00
_cell.angle_beta   90.00
_cell.angle_gamma   90.00
#
_symmetry.space_group_name_H-M   'P 1'
#
loop_
_entity.id
_entity.type
_entity.pdbx_description
1 polymer ?
#
loop_
_entity_poly.entity_id
_entity_poly.type
_entity_poly.pdbx_seq_one_letter_code
_entity_poly.pdbx_strand_id
1 'polypeptide(L)' 'MVFTKESKDNELYVHMNGKLIYKRWLKTGQSKVFDLIAHDKYTEYSINENKK' A
#
# COMPACT_ATOMS: atom_id res chain seq x y z
N MET A 1 13.93 -9.15 -1.61
CA MET A 1 12.54 -8.83 -1.19
C MET A 1 11.66 -9.03 -2.40
N VAL A 2 10.73 -9.99 -2.35
CA VAL A 2 9.80 -10.25 -3.45
C VAL A 2 8.51 -9.50 -3.13
N PHE A 3 8.11 -8.59 -4.02
CA PHE A 3 6.85 -7.88 -3.96
C PHE A 3 5.90 -8.44 -5.01
N THR A 4 4.76 -8.96 -4.56
CA THR A 4 3.70 -9.47 -5.42
C THR A 4 2.51 -8.55 -5.30
N LYS A 5 2.17 -7.89 -6.41
CA LYS A 5 0.97 -7.06 -6.53
C LYS A 5 -0.13 -7.87 -7.19
N GLU A 6 -1.29 -7.91 -6.57
CA GLU A 6 -2.49 -8.53 -7.10
C GLU A 6 -3.60 -7.49 -7.14
N SER A 7 -4.39 -7.49 -8.20
CA SER A 7 -5.51 -6.56 -8.38
C SER A 7 -6.71 -7.37 -8.82
N LYS A 8 -7.77 -7.35 -8.00
CA LYS A 8 -8.98 -8.13 -8.21
C LYS A 8 -10.19 -7.34 -7.74
N ASP A 9 -11.23 -7.28 -8.55
CA ASP A 9 -12.54 -6.73 -8.14
C ASP A 9 -12.49 -5.34 -7.48
N ASN A 10 -11.71 -4.43 -8.06
CA ASN A 10 -11.48 -3.08 -7.51
C ASN A 10 -10.80 -3.07 -6.13
N GLU A 11 -10.04 -4.11 -5.81
CA GLU A 11 -9.17 -4.18 -4.65
C GLU A 11 -7.74 -4.50 -5.11
N LEU A 12 -6.77 -3.77 -4.56
CA LEU A 12 -5.36 -3.94 -4.81
C LEU A 12 -4.70 -4.48 -3.54
N TYR A 13 -4.01 -5.60 -3.68
CA TYR A 13 -3.34 -6.32 -2.61
C TYR A 13 -1.85 -6.37 -2.93
N VAL A 14 -1.00 -5.99 -1.97
CA VAL A 14 0.45 -6.14 -2.11
C VAL A 14 0.95 -7.07 -1.03
N HIS A 15 1.58 -8.14 -1.48
CA HIS A 15 2.26 -9.11 -0.63
C HIS A 15 3.76 -8.89 -0.73
N MET A 16 4.44 -8.94 0.40
CA MET A 16 5.89 -8.91 0.49
C MET A 16 6.35 -10.19 1.16
N ASN A 17 7.18 -10.97 0.45
CA ASN A 17 7.70 -12.24 0.94
C ASN A 17 6.61 -13.22 1.44
N GLY A 18 5.44 -13.21 0.79
CA GLY A 18 4.27 -14.03 1.16
C GLY A 18 3.34 -13.43 2.23
N LYS A 19 3.67 -12.28 2.81
CA LYS A 19 2.83 -11.59 3.81
C LYS A 19 2.09 -10.41 3.20
N LEU A 20 0.79 -10.25 3.44
CA LEU A 20 0.04 -9.08 2.98
C LEU A 20 0.48 -7.83 3.75
N ILE A 21 1.01 -6.83 3.03
CA ILE A 21 1.52 -5.59 3.62
C ILE A 21 0.65 -4.37 3.31
N TYR A 22 -0.11 -4.42 2.22
CA TYR A 22 -0.93 -3.29 1.76
C TYR A 22 -2.21 -3.78 1.09
N LYS A 23 -3.32 -3.12 1.39
CA LYS A 23 -4.60 -3.28 0.71
C LYS A 23 -5.16 -1.92 0.34
N ARG A 24 -5.67 -1.77 -0.88
CA ARG A 24 -6.39 -0.58 -1.33
C ARG A 24 -7.70 -0.96 -2.01
N TRP A 25 -8.78 -0.33 -1.61
CA TRP A 25 -10.06 -0.39 -2.28
C TRP A 25 -10.10 0.71 -3.35
N LEU A 26 -10.01 0.32 -4.62
CA LEU A 26 -10.15 1.23 -5.76
C LEU A 26 -11.58 1.78 -5.85
N LYS A 27 -12.58 1.02 -5.39
CA LYS A 27 -13.99 1.45 -5.40
C LYS A 27 -14.26 2.64 -4.48
N THR A 28 -13.65 2.68 -3.30
CA THR A 28 -13.90 3.71 -2.28
C THR A 28 -12.72 4.66 -2.08
N GLY A 29 -11.59 4.39 -2.74
CA GLY A 29 -10.34 5.11 -2.55
C GLY A 29 -9.63 4.83 -1.21
N GLN A 30 -10.23 4.04 -0.33
CA GLN A 30 -9.67 3.71 0.98
C GLN A 30 -8.46 2.80 0.85
N SER A 31 -7.47 2.96 1.73
CA SER A 31 -6.32 2.06 1.79
C SER A 31 -5.95 1.74 3.23
N LYS A 32 -5.39 0.55 3.44
CA LYS A 32 -4.97 0.03 4.74
C LYS A 32 -3.61 -0.64 4.59
N VAL A 33 -2.65 -0.13 5.34
CA VAL A 33 -1.29 -0.67 5.43
C VAL A 33 -1.22 -1.54 6.69
N PHE A 34 -0.72 -2.77 6.55
CA PHE A 34 -0.70 -3.76 7.64
C PHE A 34 0.68 -3.94 8.25
N ASP A 35 1.75 -3.58 7.54
CA ASP A 35 3.12 -3.82 7.99
C ASP A 35 3.98 -2.57 7.77
N LEU A 36 4.60 -2.08 8.85
CA LEU A 36 5.42 -0.86 8.89
C LEU A 36 6.65 -0.92 7.96
N ILE A 37 7.09 -2.12 7.56
CA ILE A 37 8.21 -2.27 6.62
C ILE A 37 7.85 -1.72 5.23
N ALA A 38 6.56 -1.70 4.86
CA ALA A 38 6.09 -1.04 3.66
C ALA A 38 6.19 0.50 3.75
N HIS A 39 6.10 1.04 4.97
CA HIS A 39 6.35 2.46 5.21
C HIS A 39 7.84 2.78 5.17
N ASP A 40 8.70 1.89 5.67
CA ASP A 40 10.13 2.17 5.80
C ASP A 40 10.90 2.19 4.46
N LYS A 41 10.52 1.34 3.48
CA LYS A 41 11.33 1.19 2.25
C LYS A 41 10.87 1.94 1.00
N TYR A 42 9.64 2.45 1.00
CA TYR A 42 9.07 3.20 -0.14
C TYR A 42 8.31 4.47 0.25
N THR A 43 8.26 4.84 1.54
CA THR A 43 7.71 6.15 1.94
C THR A 43 8.84 7.18 2.06
N GLU A 44 9.53 7.44 0.96
CA GLU A 44 10.35 8.67 0.84
C GLU A 44 9.48 9.91 0.58
N TYR A 45 8.17 9.76 0.43
CA TYR A 45 7.25 10.90 0.31
C TYR A 45 6.01 10.73 1.18
N SER A 46 6.04 11.37 2.35
CA SER A 46 4.82 11.93 2.92
C SER A 46 4.40 13.10 2.02
N ILE A 47 3.29 12.95 1.29
CA ILE A 47 2.61 14.11 0.71
C ILE A 47 2.01 14.88 1.88
N ASN A 48 2.81 15.77 2.47
CA ASN A 48 2.30 16.81 3.32
C ASN A 48 1.66 17.82 2.36
N GLU A 49 0.39 17.63 2.05
CA GLU A 49 -0.44 18.69 1.47
C GLU A 49 -0.67 19.74 2.56
N ASN A 50 0.38 20.51 2.88
CA ASN A 50 0.21 21.76 3.58
C ASN A 50 0.24 22.87 2.52
N LYS A 51 -0.95 23.16 2.01
CA LYS A 51 -1.26 24.42 1.33
C LYS A 51 -0.69 25.59 2.12
N LYS A 52 0.19 26.37 1.51
CA LYS A 52 0.09 27.84 1.54
C LYS A 52 0.81 28.47 0.36
#